data_AF-A0A7R9V1K6-F1
#
_entry.id   AF-A0A7R9V1K6-F1
#
_cell.length_a   1.000
_cell.length_b   1.000
_cell.length_c   1.000
_cell.angle_alpha   90.00
_cell.angle_beta   90.00
_cell.angle_gamma   90.00
#
_symmetry.space_group_name_H-M   'P 1'
#
loop_
_entity.id
_entity.type
_entity.pdbx_description
1 polymer ?
#
loop_
_entity_poly.entity_id
_entity_poly.type
_entity_poly.pdbx_seq_one_letter_code
_entity_poly.pdbx_strand_id
1 'polypeptide(L)'
;HDAHMAMLLGAAKLLKAREADLPGRVVLLFQPAEEGGGGARFMLQDGALRGATAVAGMHVWPSLPAGVVSTRPGTIMAASDRFTFAVMGRGGHGALPHLAVDPVVAGAAIV
;
A
#
# COMPACT_ATOMS: atom_id res chain seq x y z
N HIS A 1 -0.16 6.54 8.90
CA HIS A 1 -0.47 5.12 9.17
C HIS A 1 -1.04 4.95 10.57
N ASP A 2 -0.26 5.33 11.57
CA ASP A 2 -0.72 5.75 12.90
C ASP A 2 -2.07 6.50 12.93
N ALA A 3 -2.23 7.56 12.11
CA ALA A 3 -3.45 8.35 12.05
C ALA A 3 -4.66 7.50 11.65
N HIS A 4 -4.53 6.67 10.61
CA HIS A 4 -5.60 5.81 10.12
C HIS A 4 -6.04 4.78 11.16
N MET A 5 -5.07 4.19 11.89
CA MET A 5 -5.33 3.25 12.98
C MET A 5 -6.12 3.93 14.12
N ALA A 6 -5.69 5.12 14.54
CA ALA A 6 -6.37 5.88 15.59
C ALA A 6 -7.80 6.30 15.16
N MET A 7 -7.96 6.77 13.92
CA MET A 7 -9.25 7.13 13.36
C MET A 7 -10.22 5.94 13.32
N LEU A 8 -9.75 4.76 12.87
CA LEU A 8 -10.58 3.55 12.80
C LEU A 8 -10.96 3.04 14.19
N LEU A 9 -10.05 3.10 15.17
CA LEU A 9 -10.38 2.81 16.58
C LEU A 9 -11.43 3.78 17.15
N GLY A 10 -11.33 5.07 16.81
CA GLY A 10 -12.35 6.07 17.17
C GLY A 10 -13.71 5.74 16.55
N ALA A 11 -13.74 5.40 15.26
CA ALA A 11 -14.95 4.97 14.57
C ALA A 11 -15.54 3.70 15.21
N ALA A 12 -14.69 2.72 15.56
CA ALA A 12 -15.10 1.49 16.23
C ALA A 12 -15.85 1.79 17.54
N LYS A 13 -15.33 2.70 18.36
CA LYS A 13 -15.96 3.14 19.61
C LYS A 13 -17.34 3.76 19.36
N LEU A 14 -17.44 4.66 18.38
CA LEU A 14 -18.70 5.34 18.04
C LEU A 14 -19.75 4.38 17.46
N LEU A 15 -19.34 3.46 16.58
CA LEU A 15 -20.20 2.44 16.00
C LEU A 15 -20.70 1.46 17.06
N LYS A 16 -19.82 1.01 17.96
CA LYS A 16 -20.20 0.11 19.05
C LYS A 16 -21.21 0.75 20.00
N ALA A 17 -21.09 2.05 20.27
CA ALA A 17 -22.03 2.79 21.10
C ALA A 17 -23.44 2.90 20.48
N ARG A 18 -23.57 2.72 19.16
CA ARG A 18 -24.83 2.80 18.41
C ARG A 18 -25.19 1.49 17.72
N GLU A 19 -24.64 0.37 18.19
CA GLU A 19 -24.75 -0.93 17.50
C GLU A 19 -26.21 -1.37 17.29
N ALA A 20 -27.09 -1.06 18.25
CA ALA A 20 -28.52 -1.36 18.14
C ALA A 20 -29.25 -0.57 17.04
N ASP A 21 -28.71 0.58 16.64
CA ASP A 21 -29.28 1.44 15.59
C ASP A 21 -28.76 1.06 14.20
N LEU A 22 -27.76 0.17 14.12
CA LEU A 22 -27.15 -0.20 12.84
C LEU A 22 -28.04 -1.21 12.09
N PRO A 23 -28.37 -0.96 10.82
CA PRO A 23 -29.22 -1.86 10.02
C PRO A 23 -28.49 -3.14 9.58
N GLY A 24 -27.26 -3.36 10.03
CA GLY A 24 -26.42 -4.48 9.63
C GLY A 24 -25.09 -4.53 10.37
N ARG A 25 -24.25 -5.48 9.95
CA ARG A 25 -22.92 -5.69 10.54
C ARG A 25 -21.90 -4.74 9.92
N VAL A 26 -21.07 -4.12 10.77
CA VAL A 26 -19.86 -3.42 10.34
C VAL A 26 -18.64 -4.27 10.67
N VAL A 27 -17.77 -4.49 9.70
CA VAL A 27 -16.48 -5.19 9.86
C VAL A 27 -15.37 -4.16 9.81
N LEU A 28 -14.48 -4.17 10.79
CA LEU A 28 -13.36 -3.23 10.90
C LEU A 28 -12.08 -3.94 10.47
N LEU A 29 -11.38 -3.40 9.47
CA LEU A 29 -10.20 -4.00 8.88
C LEU A 29 -8.95 -3.19 9.24
N PHE A 30 -8.12 -3.74 10.13
CA PHE A 30 -6.82 -3.18 10.46
C PHE A 30 -5.75 -3.85 9.60
N GLN A 31 -5.56 -3.32 8.39
CA GLN A 31 -4.69 -3.94 7.39
C GLN A 31 -3.20 -3.70 7.70
N PRO A 32 -2.37 -4.76 7.78
CA PRO A 32 -0.92 -4.60 7.89
C PRO A 32 -0.26 -4.37 6.52
N ALA A 33 1.02 -4.02 6.53
CA ALA A 33 1.93 -4.15 5.38
C ALA A 33 1.43 -3.51 4.06
N GLU A 34 0.86 -2.31 4.14
CA GLU A 34 0.32 -1.58 2.99
C GLU A 34 1.42 -1.04 2.04
N GLU A 35 2.58 -0.66 2.59
CA GLU A 35 3.76 -0.06 1.92
C GLU A 35 4.50 -0.98 0.92
N GLY A 36 3.80 -1.88 0.25
CA GLY A 36 4.35 -2.87 -0.69
C GLY A 36 4.56 -4.26 -0.11
N GLY A 37 4.18 -4.50 1.16
CA GLY A 37 4.18 -5.84 1.75
C GLY A 37 2.94 -6.68 1.37
N GLY A 38 1.94 -6.08 0.73
CA GLY A 38 0.79 -6.77 0.16
C GLY A 38 -0.21 -7.30 1.19
N GLY A 39 -0.32 -6.69 2.37
CA GLY A 39 -1.17 -7.21 3.45
C GLY A 39 -2.65 -7.38 3.07
N ALA A 40 -3.18 -6.53 2.18
CA ALA A 40 -4.54 -6.67 1.63
C ALA A 40 -4.77 -8.06 1.02
N ARG A 41 -3.80 -8.56 0.24
CA ARG A 41 -3.90 -9.86 -0.45
C ARG A 41 -4.08 -11.00 0.56
N PHE A 42 -3.30 -11.01 1.63
CA PHE A 42 -3.37 -12.05 2.65
C PHE A 42 -4.69 -11.98 3.43
N MET A 43 -5.13 -10.79 3.82
CA MET A 43 -6.43 -10.62 4.48
C MET A 43 -7.60 -11.11 3.62
N LEU A 44 -7.55 -10.85 2.30
CA LEU A 44 -8.56 -11.34 1.37
C LEU A 44 -8.57 -12.88 1.30
N GLN A 45 -7.40 -13.50 1.28
CA GLN A 45 -7.26 -14.97 1.30
C GLN A 45 -7.84 -15.58 2.59
N ASP A 46 -7.69 -14.89 3.72
CA ASP A 46 -8.27 -15.28 5.02
C ASP A 46 -9.79 -14.97 5.12
N GLY A 47 -10.38 -14.39 4.08
CA GLY A 47 -11.82 -14.13 4.01
C GLY A 47 -12.27 -12.86 4.74
N ALA A 48 -11.38 -11.86 4.89
CA ALA A 48 -11.69 -10.60 5.56
C ALA A 48 -12.92 -9.85 5.00
N LEU A 49 -13.26 -10.08 3.72
CA LEU A 49 -14.44 -9.49 3.07
C LEU A 49 -15.62 -10.46 2.90
N ARG A 50 -15.58 -11.65 3.52
CA ARG A 50 -16.65 -12.64 3.36
C ARG A 50 -17.97 -12.09 3.91
N GLY A 51 -18.95 -11.93 3.02
CA GLY A 51 -20.27 -11.39 3.33
C GLY A 51 -20.35 -9.86 3.39
N ALA A 52 -19.28 -9.14 3.04
CA ALA A 52 -19.32 -7.69 2.89
C ALA A 52 -20.04 -7.30 1.59
N THR A 53 -20.99 -6.37 1.67
CA THR A 53 -21.71 -5.82 0.50
C THR A 53 -21.08 -4.53 -0.04
N ALA A 54 -20.30 -3.85 0.81
CA ALA A 54 -19.56 -2.65 0.47
C ALA A 54 -18.29 -2.56 1.33
N VAL A 55 -17.28 -1.87 0.81
CA VAL A 55 -16.02 -1.58 1.51
C VAL A 55 -15.69 -0.11 1.28
N ALA A 56 -15.24 0.56 2.34
CA ALA A 56 -14.75 1.92 2.26
C ALA A 56 -13.40 2.02 2.97
N GLY A 57 -12.54 2.88 2.44
CA GLY A 57 -11.26 3.26 3.04
C GLY A 57 -11.06 4.76 2.86
N MET A 58 -10.18 5.34 3.67
CA MET A 58 -9.81 6.74 3.57
C MET A 58 -8.32 6.91 3.81
N HIS A 59 -7.73 7.93 3.19
CA HIS A 59 -6.33 8.26 3.39
C HIS A 59 -6.18 9.75 3.68
N VAL A 60 -5.37 10.10 4.69
CA VAL A 60 -5.00 11.50 4.93
C VAL A 60 -4.08 11.98 3.81
N TRP A 61 -4.42 13.08 3.16
CA TRP A 61 -3.65 13.56 2.00
C TRP A 61 -3.07 14.95 2.30
N PRO A 62 -1.74 15.09 2.49
CA PRO A 62 -1.15 16.35 2.92
C PRO A 62 -1.42 17.54 1.99
N SER A 63 -1.60 17.28 0.70
CA SER A 63 -1.85 18.32 -0.30
C SER A 63 -3.32 18.76 -0.38
N LEU A 64 -4.25 18.11 0.33
CA LEU A 64 -5.64 18.55 0.41
C LEU A 64 -5.82 19.52 1.58
N PRO A 65 -6.57 20.63 1.42
CA PRO A 65 -6.88 21.53 2.53
C PRO A 65 -7.57 20.79 3.69
N ALA A 66 -7.26 21.18 4.92
CA ALA A 66 -7.89 20.60 6.10
C ALA A 66 -9.42 20.79 6.06
N GLY A 67 -10.15 19.75 6.46
CA GLY A 67 -11.62 19.72 6.42
C GLY A 67 -12.22 19.33 5.05
N VAL A 68 -11.39 19.10 4.03
CA VAL A 68 -11.84 18.64 2.72
C VAL A 68 -11.73 17.13 2.61
N VAL A 69 -12.82 16.50 2.12
CA VAL A 69 -12.83 15.10 1.68
C VAL A 69 -13.00 15.09 0.17
N SER A 70 -12.11 14.39 -0.54
CA SER A 70 -12.15 14.28 -2.00
C SER A 70 -12.23 12.83 -2.44
N THR A 71 -13.04 12.57 -3.47
CA THR A 71 -13.22 11.24 -4.09
C THR A 71 -13.70 11.41 -5.53
N ARG A 72 -13.70 10.32 -6.30
CA ARG A 72 -14.28 10.27 -7.64
C ARG A 72 -14.87 8.89 -7.95
N PRO A 73 -15.89 8.78 -8.82
CA PRO A 73 -16.34 7.49 -9.33
C PRO A 73 -15.25 6.83 -10.20
N GLY A 74 -15.22 5.50 -10.20
CA GLY A 74 -14.24 4.72 -10.94
C GLY A 74 -12.86 4.67 -10.28
N THR A 75 -11.82 4.38 -11.08
CA THR A 75 -10.43 4.27 -10.64
C THR A 75 -9.97 5.57 -9.99
N ILE A 76 -9.38 5.56 -8.80
CA ILE A 76 -8.84 6.78 -8.15
C ILE A 76 -7.30 6.80 -8.06
N MET A 77 -6.65 5.64 -8.06
CA MET A 77 -5.20 5.48 -8.02
C MET A 77 -4.71 4.62 -9.20
N ALA A 78 -3.44 4.76 -9.57
CA ALA A 78 -2.81 3.89 -10.56
C ALA A 78 -2.47 2.51 -9.96
N ALA A 79 -2.42 1.49 -10.81
CA ALA A 79 -1.79 0.23 -10.43
C ALA A 79 -0.28 0.42 -10.24
N SER A 80 0.33 -0.36 -9.35
CA SER A 80 1.77 -0.33 -9.09
C SER A 80 2.29 -1.76 -8.97
N ASP A 81 3.45 -2.00 -9.56
CA ASP A 81 4.19 -3.25 -9.49
C ASP A 81 5.63 -2.97 -9.06
N ARG A 82 6.26 -3.97 -8.46
CA ARG A 82 7.66 -3.91 -8.04
C ARG A 82 8.39 -5.11 -8.61
N PHE A 83 9.51 -4.83 -9.27
CA PHE A 83 10.42 -5.86 -9.75
C PHE A 83 11.82 -5.63 -9.18
N THR A 84 12.64 -6.67 -9.21
CA THR A 84 14.06 -6.60 -8.84
C THR A 84 14.81 -7.41 -9.87
N PHE A 85 15.90 -6.86 -10.37
CA PHE A 85 16.79 -7.52 -11.32
C PHE A 85 18.23 -7.30 -10.89
N ALA A 86 19.10 -8.23 -11.28
CA ALA A 86 20.52 -8.19 -10.96
C ALA A 86 21.33 -8.00 -12.24
N VAL A 87 22.25 -7.03 -12.24
CA VAL A 87 23.23 -6.83 -13.30
C VAL A 87 24.53 -7.48 -12.86
N MET A 88 24.91 -8.58 -13.50
CA MET A 88 26.12 -9.34 -13.17
C MET A 88 27.22 -9.03 -14.17
N GLY A 89 28.33 -8.51 -13.66
CA GLY A 89 29.55 -8.25 -14.42
C GLY A 89 30.68 -9.20 -14.05
N ARG A 90 31.90 -8.81 -14.38
CA ARG A 90 33.15 -9.50 -14.01
C ARG A 90 34.11 -8.46 -13.45
N GLY A 91 34.52 -8.65 -12.19
CA GLY A 91 35.47 -7.75 -11.53
C GLY A 91 36.86 -7.77 -12.20
N GLY A 92 37.66 -6.74 -11.92
CA GLY A 92 39.03 -6.60 -12.41
C GLY A 92 39.73 -5.40 -11.77
N HIS A 93 41.00 -5.19 -12.11
CA HIS A 93 41.74 -4.02 -11.63
C HIS A 93 41.17 -2.75 -12.29
N GLY A 94 40.82 -1.73 -11.49
CA GLY A 94 40.24 -0.47 -12.02
C GLY A 94 41.08 0.28 -13.06
N ALA A 95 42.40 0.03 -13.12
CA ALA A 95 43.27 0.59 -14.16
C ALA A 95 43.29 -0.23 -15.47
N LEU A 96 42.67 -1.41 -15.50
CA LEU A 96 42.62 -2.34 -16.64
C LEU A 96 41.16 -2.71 -17.00
N PRO A 97 40.31 -1.72 -17.35
CA PRO A 97 38.88 -1.95 -17.55
C PRO A 97 38.57 -2.91 -18.70
N HIS A 98 39.44 -3.01 -19.70
CA HIS A 98 39.30 -3.94 -20.83
C HIS A 98 39.37 -5.43 -20.44
N LEU A 99 39.81 -5.76 -19.21
CA LEU A 99 39.80 -7.13 -18.67
C LEU A 99 38.54 -7.41 -17.82
N ALA A 100 37.81 -6.37 -17.43
CA ALA A 100 36.61 -6.43 -16.60
C ALA A 100 35.33 -6.34 -17.46
N VAL A 101 34.18 -6.61 -16.84
CA VAL A 101 32.85 -6.26 -17.34
C VAL A 101 32.17 -5.50 -16.22
N ASP A 102 32.12 -4.17 -16.33
CA ASP A 102 31.66 -3.30 -15.24
C ASP A 102 30.12 -3.28 -15.15
N PRO A 103 29.51 -3.86 -14.09
CA PRO A 103 28.06 -3.84 -13.93
C PRO A 103 27.51 -2.44 -13.60
N VAL A 104 28.34 -1.51 -13.13
CA VAL A 104 27.92 -0.13 -12.80
C VAL A 104 27.63 0.64 -14.08
N VAL A 105 28.51 0.59 -15.07
CA VAL A 105 28.29 1.23 -16.39
C VAL A 105 27.06 0.62 -17.08
N ALA A 106 26.92 -0.71 -17.03
CA ALA A 106 25.74 -1.38 -17.58
C ALA A 106 24.44 -0.97 -16.84
N GLY A 107 24.48 -0.89 -15.51
CA GLY A 107 23.36 -0.43 -14.70
C GLY A 107 22.97 1.02 -15.00
N ALA A 108 23.96 1.91 -15.18
CA ALA A 108 23.74 3.30 -15.56
C ALA A 108 23.11 3.45 -16.96
N ALA A 109 23.36 2.51 -17.88
CA ALA A 109 22.76 2.52 -19.21
C ALA A 109 21.33 1.94 -19.23
N ILE A 110 20.91 1.21 -18.18
CA ILE A 110 19.56 0.66 -18.05
C ILE A 110 18.57 1.70 -17.51
N VAL A 111 19.03 2.60 -16.63
CA VAL A 111 18.22 3.68 -16.03
C VAL A 111 18.10 4.85 -16.98
#